data_AF-A0A9W6AFN3-F1
#
_entry.id   AF-A0A9W6AFN3-F1
#
_cell.length_a   1.000
_cell.length_b   1.000
_cell.length_c   1.000
_cell.angle_alpha   90.00
_cell.angle_beta   90.00
_cell.angle_gamma   90.00
#
_symmetry.space_group_name_H-M   'P 1'
#
loop_
_entity.id
_entity.type
_entity.pdbx_description
1 polymer ?
#
loop_
_entity_poly.entity_id
_entity_poly.type
_entity_poly.pdbx_seq_one_letter_code
_entity_poly.pdbx_strand_id
1 'polypeptide(L)'
;MSPRGLVGLGMDTLDSSYGEMKTLFDLFSSVTSTSSSTSTSTADGSDENETEDSSSVYPILIHCTQGKDRTGLIILLLLLLVADVVPEEVMREDYLRSEGELVIEMEERMKEVRLLGLSEEYTKCPRHFVETIRGHLEERSR
;
A
#
# COMPACT_ATOMS: atom_id res chain seq x y z
N MET A 1 15.29 -11.15 -15.38
CA MET A 1 13.82 -11.16 -15.19
C MET A 1 13.21 -11.04 -16.59
N SER A 2 12.30 -11.93 -16.97
CA SER A 2 11.56 -11.74 -18.24
C SER A 2 10.69 -10.48 -18.08
N PRO A 3 10.63 -9.56 -19.05
CA PRO A 3 9.86 -8.33 -18.89
C PRO A 3 8.36 -8.68 -18.86
N ARG A 4 7.76 -8.67 -17.67
CA ARG A 4 6.34 -9.00 -17.43
C ARG A 4 5.50 -7.75 -17.16
N GLY A 5 5.99 -6.59 -17.61
CA GLY A 5 5.37 -5.28 -17.40
C GLY A 5 5.14 -4.96 -15.92
N LEU A 6 4.20 -4.07 -15.65
CA LEU A 6 3.83 -3.67 -14.29
C LEU A 6 3.30 -4.84 -13.44
N VAL A 7 2.54 -5.76 -14.05
CA VAL A 7 1.97 -6.93 -13.34
C VAL A 7 3.06 -7.80 -12.75
N GLY A 8 4.05 -8.16 -13.56
CA GLY A 8 5.17 -8.97 -13.07
C GLY A 8 6.00 -8.23 -12.03
N LEU A 9 6.24 -6.93 -12.22
CA LEU A 9 6.91 -6.13 -11.20
C LEU A 9 6.15 -6.13 -9.87
N GLY A 10 4.81 -6.07 -9.92
CA GLY A 10 3.95 -6.16 -8.74
C GLY A 10 4.07 -7.51 -8.05
N MET A 11 3.97 -8.61 -8.80
CA MET A 11 4.15 -9.97 -8.28
C MET A 11 5.55 -10.15 -7.67
N ASP A 12 6.60 -9.76 -8.38
CA ASP A 12 7.99 -9.88 -7.93
C ASP A 12 8.23 -9.05 -6.64
N THR A 13 7.58 -7.90 -6.52
CA THR A 13 7.63 -7.05 -5.31
C THR A 13 6.96 -7.75 -4.12
N LEU A 14 5.75 -8.28 -4.31
CA LEU A 14 5.05 -9.04 -3.26
C LEU A 14 5.86 -10.25 -2.81
N ASP A 15 6.50 -10.93 -3.76
CA ASP A 15 7.27 -12.13 -3.55
C ASP A 15 8.59 -11.87 -2.80
N SER A 16 9.22 -10.74 -3.10
CA SER A 16 10.54 -10.38 -2.56
C SER A 16 10.45 -9.58 -1.27
N SER A 17 9.37 -8.81 -1.05
CA SER A 17 9.23 -7.86 0.06
C SER A 17 8.15 -8.25 1.07
N TYR A 18 7.79 -9.54 1.13
CA TYR A 18 6.78 -10.05 2.06
C TYR A 18 7.12 -9.74 3.53
N GLY A 19 8.40 -9.83 3.91
CA GLY A 19 8.84 -9.58 5.29
C GLY A 19 8.60 -8.14 5.72
N GLU A 20 8.96 -7.18 4.87
CA GLU A 20 8.77 -5.75 5.11
C GLU A 20 7.28 -5.39 5.12
N MET A 21 6.49 -5.95 4.19
CA MET A 21 5.05 -5.75 4.18
C MET A 21 4.41 -6.26 5.47
N LYS A 22 4.80 -7.46 5.93
CA LYS A 22 4.34 -7.99 7.23
C LYS A 22 4.65 -7.03 8.38
N THR A 23 5.87 -6.48 8.45
CA THR A 23 6.23 -5.50 9.48
C THR A 23 5.34 -4.25 9.45
N LEU A 24 4.97 -3.75 8.26
CA LEU A 24 4.05 -2.62 8.14
C LEU A 24 2.64 -2.96 8.67
N PHE A 25 2.11 -4.15 8.34
CA PHE A 25 0.80 -4.58 8.85
C PHE A 25 0.81 -4.84 10.37
N ASP A 26 1.89 -5.39 10.91
CA ASP A 26 2.09 -5.56 12.36
C ASP A 26 2.13 -4.18 13.06
N LEU A 27 2.78 -3.18 12.45
CA LEU A 27 2.77 -1.81 12.96
C LEU A 27 1.36 -1.22 12.97
N PHE A 28 0.63 -1.28 11.84
CA PHE A 28 -0.73 -0.73 11.76
C PHE A 28 -1.71 -1.43 12.71
N SER A 29 -1.55 -2.74 12.94
CA SER A 29 -2.40 -3.49 13.88
C SER A 29 -2.05 -3.27 15.35
N SER A 30 -0.76 -3.16 15.69
CA SER A 30 -0.31 -2.91 17.08
C SER A 30 -0.73 -1.53 17.60
N VAL A 31 -0.73 -0.53 16.72
CA VAL A 31 -1.25 0.82 17.01
C VAL A 31 -2.72 0.80 17.46
N THR A 32 -3.51 -0.12 16.93
CA THR A 32 -4.93 -0.26 17.32
C THR A 32 -5.09 -0.94 18.69
N SER A 33 -4.06 -1.65 19.17
CA SER A 33 -4.09 -2.41 20.43
C SER A 33 -3.55 -1.61 21.63
N THR A 34 -2.74 -0.58 21.40
CA THR A 34 -2.21 0.27 22.49
C THR A 34 -3.29 1.14 23.14
N SER A 35 -4.38 1.44 22.43
CA SER A 35 -5.54 2.17 22.97
C SER A 35 -6.51 1.31 23.80
N SER A 36 -6.29 0.00 23.92
CA SER A 36 -7.17 -0.92 24.69
C SER A 36 -6.49 -1.56 25.91
N SER A 37 -5.29 -1.11 26.29
CA SER A 37 -4.58 -1.57 27.49
C SER A 37 -4.20 -0.43 28.44
N THR A 38 -5.18 0.33 28.92
CA THR A 38 -5.06 1.03 30.21
C THR A 38 -6.35 0.91 31.01
N SER A 39 -6.48 -0.19 31.73
CA SER A 39 -7.28 -0.23 32.94
C SER A 39 -6.71 -1.28 33.88
N THR A 40 -5.99 -0.79 34.90
CA THR A 40 -6.18 -1.09 36.34
C THR A 40 -4.83 -1.20 37.05
N SER A 41 -4.45 -0.16 37.82
CA SER A 41 -4.08 -0.26 39.24
C SER A 41 -3.83 1.13 39.87
N THR A 42 -4.81 1.55 40.69
CA THR A 42 -4.70 2.29 41.97
C THR A 42 -3.85 3.58 42.08
N ALA A 43 -4.51 4.72 42.32
CA ALA A 43 -4.68 5.35 43.66
C ALA A 43 -5.01 6.85 43.56
N ASP A 44 -6.06 7.25 44.28
CA ASP A 44 -6.27 8.48 45.05
C ASP A 44 -5.52 9.78 44.66
N GLY A 45 -6.28 10.86 44.40
CA GLY A 45 -5.74 12.22 44.34
C GLY A 45 -6.33 13.08 43.21
N SER A 46 -7.04 14.13 43.60
CA SER A 46 -7.57 15.20 42.76
C SER A 46 -6.49 15.90 41.94
N ASP A 47 -6.64 15.92 40.61
CA ASP A 47 -6.21 17.03 39.75
C ASP A 47 -6.94 16.91 38.41
N GLU A 48 -7.79 17.90 38.12
CA GLU A 48 -8.38 18.11 36.80
C GLU A 48 -7.26 18.60 35.87
N ASN A 49 -6.57 17.67 35.23
CA ASN A 49 -5.66 17.97 34.13
C ASN A 49 -6.26 17.34 32.87
N GLU A 50 -6.67 18.19 31.94
CA GLU A 50 -7.15 17.81 30.61
C GLU A 50 -6.02 17.07 29.87
N THR A 51 -5.97 15.74 30.00
CA THR A 51 -5.10 14.91 29.17
C THR A 51 -5.73 14.82 27.78
N GLU A 52 -5.25 15.66 26.86
CA GLU A 52 -5.39 15.42 25.43
C GLU A 52 -4.69 14.09 25.09
N ASP A 53 -5.48 13.02 25.04
CA ASP A 53 -5.05 11.71 24.57
C ASP A 53 -4.80 11.78 23.05
N SER A 54 -3.56 12.14 22.69
CA SER A 54 -3.10 12.25 21.31
C SER A 54 -2.55 10.94 20.73
N SER A 55 -2.99 9.78 21.23
CA SER A 55 -2.53 8.46 20.74
C SER A 55 -3.22 8.00 19.44
N SER A 56 -3.57 8.94 18.56
CA SER A 56 -4.05 8.64 17.22
C SER A 56 -2.89 8.75 16.25
N VAL A 57 -2.47 7.62 15.66
CA VAL A 57 -1.45 7.60 14.58
C VAL A 57 -2.02 8.15 13.27
N TYR A 58 -3.28 8.56 13.27
CA TYR A 58 -3.93 9.22 12.14
C TYR A 58 -3.75 10.74 12.20
N PRO A 59 -3.56 11.40 11.04
CA PRO A 59 -3.59 10.82 9.69
C PRO A 59 -2.27 10.14 9.26
N ILE A 60 -2.37 9.00 8.55
CA ILE A 60 -1.21 8.27 8.00
C ILE A 60 -1.02 8.63 6.52
N LEU A 61 0.21 8.98 6.14
CA LEU A 61 0.64 9.12 4.75
C LEU A 61 1.58 7.97 4.37
N ILE A 62 1.18 7.17 3.40
CA ILE A 62 2.04 6.14 2.79
C ILE A 62 2.55 6.69 1.46
N HIS A 63 3.87 6.79 1.30
CA HIS A 63 4.47 7.24 0.06
C HIS A 63 5.75 6.46 -0.27
N CYS A 64 6.12 6.52 -1.55
CA CYS A 64 7.43 6.12 -2.04
C CYS A 64 8.02 7.33 -2.78
N THR A 65 8.98 7.12 -3.67
CA THR A 65 9.52 8.22 -4.48
C THR A 65 8.47 8.82 -5.41
N GLN A 66 7.60 7.99 -5.99
CA GLN A 66 6.71 8.38 -7.09
C GLN A 66 5.23 8.14 -6.83
N GLY A 67 4.88 7.66 -5.64
CA GLY A 67 3.49 7.42 -5.24
C GLY A 67 2.72 6.35 -6.05
N LYS A 68 3.33 5.69 -7.03
CA LYS A 68 2.66 4.70 -7.91
C LYS A 68 2.88 3.26 -7.45
N ASP A 69 4.07 2.71 -7.62
CA ASP A 69 4.24 1.25 -7.60
C ASP A 69 4.22 0.69 -6.16
N ARG A 70 5.25 1.02 -5.36
CA ARG A 70 5.35 0.57 -3.96
C ARG A 70 4.19 1.11 -3.10
N THR A 71 3.84 2.37 -3.29
CA THR A 71 2.71 2.99 -2.59
C THR A 71 1.39 2.34 -2.99
N GLY A 72 1.09 2.26 -4.28
CA GLY A 72 -0.15 1.68 -4.78
C GLY A 72 -0.30 0.21 -4.40
N LEU A 73 0.78 -0.57 -4.37
CA LEU A 73 0.71 -1.96 -3.89
C LEU A 73 0.34 -2.04 -2.41
N ILE A 74 0.96 -1.24 -1.54
CA ILE A 74 0.63 -1.25 -0.10
C ILE A 74 -0.82 -0.80 0.13
N ILE A 75 -1.25 0.26 -0.56
CA ILE A 75 -2.63 0.75 -0.49
C ILE A 75 -3.61 -0.31 -1.01
N LEU A 76 -3.31 -0.96 -2.13
CA LEU A 76 -4.13 -2.04 -2.68
C LEU A 76 -4.26 -3.20 -1.68
N LEU A 77 -3.17 -3.61 -1.04
CA LEU A 77 -3.23 -4.66 0.00
C LEU A 77 -4.11 -4.26 1.17
N LEU A 78 -4.03 -3.00 1.64
CA LEU A 78 -4.92 -2.48 2.69
C LEU A 78 -6.39 -2.49 2.26
N LEU A 79 -6.69 -2.08 1.02
CA LEU A 79 -8.05 -2.12 0.48
C LEU A 79 -8.58 -3.54 0.34
N LEU A 80 -7.73 -4.51 -0.04
CA LEU A 80 -8.10 -5.92 -0.10
C LEU A 80 -8.47 -6.50 1.27
N LEU A 81 -7.91 -5.99 2.38
CA LEU A 81 -8.32 -6.40 3.73
C LEU A 81 -9.74 -5.95 4.11
N VAL A 82 -10.26 -4.92 3.43
CA VAL A 82 -11.62 -4.37 3.61
C VAL A 82 -12.46 -4.53 2.34
N ALA A 83 -12.20 -5.58 1.57
CA ALA A 83 -12.87 -5.86 0.30
C ALA A 83 -14.38 -6.13 0.43
N ASP A 84 -14.86 -6.39 1.66
CA ASP A 84 -16.29 -6.46 1.98
C ASP A 84 -16.98 -5.07 1.95
N VAL A 85 -16.20 -4.00 2.17
CA VAL A 85 -16.68 -2.61 2.16
C VAL A 85 -16.32 -1.89 0.86
N VAL A 86 -15.14 -2.15 0.30
CA VAL A 86 -14.64 -1.47 -0.90
C VAL A 86 -14.66 -2.42 -2.10
N PRO A 87 -15.44 -2.14 -3.17
CA PRO A 87 -15.44 -2.97 -4.37
C PRO A 87 -14.12 -2.93 -5.14
N GLU A 88 -13.75 -4.05 -5.76
CA GLU A 88 -12.52 -4.18 -6.58
C GLU A 88 -12.39 -3.12 -7.67
N GLU A 89 -13.52 -2.77 -8.31
CA GLU A 89 -13.60 -1.72 -9.32
C GLU A 89 -13.12 -0.36 -8.80
N VAL A 90 -13.42 -0.05 -7.52
CA VAL A 90 -12.98 1.19 -6.85
C VAL A 90 -11.50 1.13 -6.53
N MET A 91 -10.99 -0.01 -6.09
CA MET A 91 -9.56 -0.21 -5.83
C MET A 91 -8.74 -0.02 -7.12
N ARG A 92 -9.24 -0.54 -8.23
CA ARG A 92 -8.60 -0.37 -9.54
C ARG A 92 -8.59 1.11 -9.96
N GLU A 93 -9.70 1.82 -9.79
CA GLU A 93 -9.77 3.24 -10.12
C GLU A 93 -8.80 4.05 -9.25
N ASP A 94 -8.70 3.74 -7.96
CA ASP A 94 -7.76 4.40 -7.05
C ASP A 94 -6.29 4.21 -7.52
N TYR A 95 -5.92 2.98 -7.87
CA TYR A 95 -4.59 2.71 -8.41
C TYR A 95 -4.34 3.45 -9.73
N LEU A 96 -5.33 3.47 -10.64
CA LEU A 96 -5.23 4.12 -11.95
C LEU A 96 -5.06 5.64 -11.86
N ARG A 97 -5.62 6.29 -10.84
CA ARG A 97 -5.47 7.74 -10.63
C ARG A 97 -3.99 8.17 -10.53
N SER A 98 -3.12 7.31 -9.98
CA SER A 98 -1.69 7.59 -9.86
C SER A 98 -0.95 7.62 -11.22
N GLU A 99 -1.54 7.06 -12.29
CA GLU A 99 -0.92 7.08 -13.62
C GLU A 99 -0.98 8.46 -14.28
N GLY A 100 -2.11 9.16 -14.10
CA GLY A 100 -2.35 10.47 -14.70
C GLY A 100 -1.37 11.54 -14.20
N GLU A 101 -1.00 11.47 -12.92
CA GLU A 101 -0.06 12.39 -12.29
C GLU A 101 1.38 12.22 -12.81
N LEU A 102 1.69 11.06 -13.39
CA LEU A 102 3.00 10.76 -13.96
C LEU A 102 3.13 11.15 -15.44
N VAL A 103 2.04 11.62 -16.06
CA VAL A 103 2.02 12.03 -17.47
C VAL A 103 2.97 13.21 -17.75
N ILE A 104 3.13 14.10 -16.77
CA ILE A 104 3.99 15.30 -16.89
C ILE A 104 5.47 14.92 -17.02
N GLU A 105 5.90 13.84 -16.38
CA GLU A 105 7.28 13.33 -16.42
C GLU A 105 7.44 12.10 -17.35
N MET A 106 6.35 11.63 -17.93
CA MET A 106 6.30 10.40 -18.72
C MET A 106 7.32 10.41 -19.86
N GLU A 107 7.50 11.54 -20.53
CA GLU A 107 8.37 11.63 -21.71
C GLU A 107 9.87 11.52 -21.37
N GLU A 108 10.31 12.12 -20.25
CA GLU A 108 11.67 11.98 -19.74
C GLU A 108 11.89 10.58 -19.16
N ARG A 109 10.92 10.05 -18.41
CA ARG A 109 11.01 8.66 -17.92
C ARG A 109 11.03 7.63 -19.03
N MET A 110 10.30 7.85 -20.11
CA MET A 110 10.34 6.94 -21.26
C MET A 110 11.72 6.92 -21.93
N LYS A 111 12.51 8.00 -21.82
CA LYS A 111 13.92 7.98 -22.25
C LYS A 111 14.75 7.09 -21.32
N GLU A 112 14.57 7.21 -20.00
CA GLU A 112 15.28 6.38 -19.01
C GLU A 112 14.89 4.90 -19.08
N VAL A 113 13.59 4.59 -19.16
CA VAL A 113 13.06 3.23 -19.30
C VAL A 113 13.63 2.56 -20.56
N ARG A 114 13.70 3.29 -21.68
CA ARG A 114 14.35 2.80 -22.91
C ARG A 114 15.86 2.60 -22.74
N LEU A 115 16.55 3.50 -22.04
CA LEU A 115 17.97 3.37 -21.70
C LEU A 115 18.25 2.12 -20.85
N LEU A 116 17.31 1.76 -19.97
CA LEU A 116 17.35 0.54 -19.14
C LEU A 116 16.92 -0.72 -19.90
N GLY A 117 16.53 -0.61 -21.18
CA GLY A 117 16.08 -1.75 -21.99
C GLY A 117 14.70 -2.28 -21.60
N LEU A 118 13.89 -1.47 -20.90
CA LEU A 118 12.56 -1.84 -20.44
C LEU A 118 11.49 -1.44 -21.46
N SER A 119 10.39 -2.20 -21.49
CA SER A 119 9.25 -1.97 -22.37
C SER A 119 8.33 -0.84 -21.86
N GLU A 120 7.52 -0.25 -22.75
CA GLU A 120 6.48 0.72 -22.36
C GLU A 120 5.39 0.10 -21.46
N GLU A 121 5.29 -1.23 -21.39
CA GLU A 121 4.38 -1.94 -20.48
C GLU A 121 4.66 -1.69 -18.99
N TYR A 122 5.82 -1.12 -18.66
CA TYR A 122 6.16 -0.73 -17.30
C TYR A 122 5.54 0.60 -16.88
N THR A 123 5.13 1.45 -17.84
CA THR A 123 4.60 2.78 -17.53
C THR A 123 3.08 2.80 -17.41
N LYS A 124 2.40 1.72 -17.79
CA LYS A 124 0.93 1.61 -17.80
C LYS A 124 0.41 0.54 -16.86
N CYS A 125 -0.77 0.78 -16.30
CA CYS A 125 -1.48 -0.13 -15.44
C CYS A 125 -2.50 -0.88 -16.30
N PRO A 126 -2.31 -2.18 -16.54
CA PRO A 126 -3.27 -2.96 -17.28
C PRO A 126 -4.57 -3.09 -16.49
N ARG A 127 -5.71 -3.15 -17.20
CA ARG A 127 -7.05 -3.23 -16.58
C ARG A 127 -7.22 -4.41 -15.61
N HIS A 128 -6.52 -5.50 -15.88
CA HIS A 128 -6.54 -6.72 -15.07
C HIS A 128 -5.47 -6.73 -13.97
N PHE A 129 -4.77 -5.61 -13.71
CA PHE A 129 -3.69 -5.57 -12.72
C PHE A 129 -4.17 -6.02 -11.33
N VAL A 130 -5.21 -5.38 -10.80
CA VAL A 130 -5.76 -5.71 -9.46
C VAL A 130 -6.22 -7.16 -9.39
N GLU A 131 -7.00 -7.61 -10.37
CA GLU A 131 -7.50 -8.98 -10.48
C GLU A 131 -6.34 -10.00 -10.48
N THR A 132 -5.29 -9.71 -11.24
CA THR A 132 -4.12 -10.59 -11.36
C THR A 132 -3.29 -10.61 -10.08
N ILE A 133 -3.13 -9.47 -9.41
CA ILE A 133 -2.44 -9.38 -8.11
C ILE A 133 -3.21 -10.13 -7.03
N ARG A 134 -4.54 -9.99 -6.97
CA ARG A 134 -5.37 -10.76 -6.04
C ARG A 134 -5.23 -12.26 -6.29
N GLY A 135 -5.37 -12.71 -7.55
CA GLY A 135 -5.23 -14.12 -7.91
C GLY A 135 -3.87 -14.71 -7.50
N HIS A 136 -2.79 -13.95 -7.67
CA HIS A 136 -1.45 -14.33 -7.23
C HIS A 136 -1.36 -14.50 -5.70
N LEU A 137 -1.94 -13.56 -4.94
CA LEU A 137 -1.97 -13.65 -3.47
C LEU A 137 -2.77 -14.87 -2.99
N GLU A 138 -3.92 -15.14 -3.62
CA GLU A 138 -4.75 -16.31 -3.31
C GLU A 138 -4.02 -17.63 -3.58
N GLU A 139 -3.30 -17.74 -4.70
CA GLU A 139 -2.49 -18.92 -5.02
C GLU A 139 -1.38 -19.15 -3.99
N ARG A 140 -0.71 -18.08 -3.54
CA ARG A 140 0.36 -18.12 -2.53
C ARG A 140 -0.14 -18.42 -1.11
N SER A 141 -1.42 -18.18 -0.84
CA SER A 141 -2.05 -18.37 0.49
C SER A 141 -2.52 -19.80 0.76
N ARG A 142 -2.48 -20.68 -0.25
CA ARG A 142 -2.80 -22.11 -0.16
C ARG A 142 -1.58 -22.95 0.18
#